data_AF-A0A924G8R3-F1
#
_entry.id   AF-A0A924G8R3-F1
#
_cell.length_a   1.000
_cell.length_b   1.000
_cell.length_c   1.000
_cell.angle_alpha   90.00
_cell.angle_beta   90.00
_cell.angle_gamma   90.00
#
_symmetry.space_group_name_H-M   'P 1'
#
loop_
_entity.id
_entity.type
_entity.pdbx_description
1 polymer ?
#
loop_
_entity_poly.entity_id
_entity_poly.type
_entity_poly.pdbx_seq_one_letter_code
_entity_poly.pdbx_strand_id
1 'polypeptide(L)'
;MSAHTLTLVSPPDDVNTVHALLETVWADAAHVSPTDRFSFETALIELASNVLRHGNSGSGVTCGLRLEVSDDRIDARLNDTGGCPYVVRQAATGNWA
;
A
#
# COMPACT_ATOMS: atom_id res chain seq x y z
N MET A 1 3.03 -15.28 6.54
CA MET A 1 3.72 -14.08 6.00
C MET A 1 3.52 -14.03 4.50
N SER A 2 2.90 -12.97 3.98
CA SER A 2 2.75 -12.71 2.54
C SER A 2 3.48 -11.42 2.16
N ALA A 3 3.94 -11.34 0.91
CA ALA A 3 4.59 -10.16 0.37
C ALA A 3 4.10 -9.89 -1.04
N HIS A 4 3.73 -8.63 -1.31
CA HIS A 4 3.20 -8.19 -2.59
C HIS A 4 3.95 -6.96 -3.06
N THR A 5 4.14 -6.82 -4.37
CA THR A 5 4.81 -5.67 -4.97
C THR A 5 4.04 -5.16 -6.16
N LEU A 6 3.99 -3.85 -6.31
CA LEU A 6 3.38 -3.15 -7.43
C LEU A 6 4.32 -2.04 -7.91
N THR A 7 4.49 -1.92 -9.22
CA THR A 7 5.09 -0.74 -9.84
C THR A 7 3.95 0.12 -10.38
N LEU A 8 3.83 1.34 -9.88
CA LEU A 8 2.87 2.33 -10.35
C LEU A 8 3.56 3.24 -11.37
N VAL A 9 2.96 3.40 -12.53
CA VAL A 9 3.36 4.35 -13.57
C VAL A 9 2.18 5.26 -13.86
N SER A 10 2.21 6.49 -13.37
CA SER A 10 1.09 7.44 -13.48
C SER A 10 1.45 8.65 -14.34
N PRO A 11 0.74 8.91 -15.44
CA PRO A 11 -0.31 8.08 -16.04
C PRO A 11 0.23 6.78 -16.68
N PRO A 12 -0.60 5.72 -16.84
CA PRO A 12 -2.05 5.69 -16.60
C PRO A 12 -2.50 5.24 -15.20
N ASP A 13 -1.61 4.73 -14.35
CA ASP A 13 -2.00 4.20 -13.03
C ASP A 13 -2.51 5.30 -12.09
N ASP A 14 -3.40 4.90 -11.19
CA ASP A 14 -3.96 5.74 -10.15
C ASP A 14 -4.15 4.97 -8.83
N VAL A 15 -4.88 5.56 -7.89
CA VAL A 15 -5.18 4.91 -6.60
C VAL A 15 -6.01 3.63 -6.74
N ASN A 16 -6.76 3.45 -7.84
CA ASN A 16 -7.50 2.22 -8.09
C ASN A 16 -6.56 1.05 -8.38
N THR A 17 -5.40 1.29 -9.01
CA THR A 17 -4.35 0.28 -9.17
C THR A 17 -3.85 -0.22 -7.79
N VAL A 18 -3.80 0.66 -6.78
CA VAL A 18 -3.44 0.28 -5.41
C VAL A 18 -4.57 -0.49 -4.71
N HIS A 19 -5.83 -0.07 -4.88
CA HIS A 19 -6.98 -0.81 -4.34
C HIS A 19 -7.04 -2.24 -4.89
N ALA A 20 -6.80 -2.44 -6.19
CA ALA A 20 -6.79 -3.78 -6.79
C ALA A 20 -5.69 -4.69 -6.20
N LEU A 21 -4.52 -4.13 -5.86
CA LEU A 21 -3.49 -4.87 -5.14
C LEU A 21 -3.94 -5.27 -3.74
N LEU A 22 -4.59 -4.35 -3.02
CA LEU A 22 -5.07 -4.59 -1.66
C LEU A 22 -6.14 -5.69 -1.60
N GLU A 23 -7.00 -5.81 -2.61
CA GLU A 23 -7.92 -6.94 -2.72
C GLU A 23 -7.17 -8.29 -2.69
N THR A 24 -6.05 -8.39 -3.41
CA THR A 24 -5.20 -9.58 -3.42
C THR A 24 -4.50 -9.79 -2.07
N VAL A 25 -3.96 -8.72 -1.47
CA VAL A 25 -3.29 -8.79 -0.16
C VAL A 25 -4.24 -9.30 0.92
N TRP A 26 -5.49 -8.81 0.93
CA TRP A 26 -6.49 -9.20 1.92
C TRP A 26 -7.06 -10.60 1.70
N ALA A 27 -7.05 -11.11 0.47
CA ALA A 27 -7.34 -12.52 0.20
C ALA A 27 -6.28 -13.44 0.83
N ASP A 28 -5.00 -13.06 0.76
CA ASP A 28 -3.87 -13.83 1.31
C ASP A 28 -3.66 -13.63 2.82
N ALA A 29 -4.22 -12.56 3.41
CA ALA A 29 -4.09 -12.21 4.83
C ALA A 29 -5.44 -12.22 5.57
N ALA A 30 -6.20 -13.31 5.41
CA ALA A 30 -7.53 -13.46 5.99
C ALA A 30 -7.57 -13.38 7.54
N HIS A 31 -6.43 -13.53 8.23
CA HIS A 31 -6.30 -13.43 9.69
C HIS A 31 -6.37 -11.99 10.22
N VAL A 32 -6.05 -10.99 9.40
CA VAL A 32 -6.06 -9.57 9.81
C VAL A 32 -7.50 -9.11 10.03
N SER A 33 -7.79 -8.41 11.12
CA SER A 33 -9.14 -7.92 11.41
C SER A 33 -9.65 -6.94 10.34
N PRO A 34 -10.96 -6.90 10.04
CA PRO A 34 -11.52 -5.93 9.09
C PRO A 34 -11.20 -4.48 9.47
N THR A 35 -11.24 -4.15 10.76
CA THR A 35 -10.90 -2.81 11.27
C THR A 35 -9.48 -2.41 10.90
N ASP A 36 -8.52 -3.33 11.07
CA ASP A 36 -7.13 -3.04 10.71
C ASP A 36 -6.94 -2.89 9.21
N ARG A 37 -7.61 -3.72 8.40
CA ARG A 37 -7.59 -3.61 6.93
C ARG A 37 -8.08 -2.24 6.48
N PHE A 38 -9.24 -1.80 6.97
CA PHE A 38 -9.80 -0.49 6.59
C PHE A 38 -8.93 0.68 7.03
N SER A 39 -8.38 0.64 8.25
CA SER A 39 -7.49 1.68 8.76
C SER A 39 -6.21 1.76 7.92
N PHE A 40 -5.60 0.61 7.62
CA PHE A 40 -4.37 0.52 6.85
C PHE A 40 -4.57 0.96 5.41
N GLU A 41 -5.63 0.46 4.76
CA GLU A 41 -6.00 0.82 3.39
C GLU A 41 -6.20 2.32 3.24
N THR A 42 -6.93 2.96 4.15
CA THR A 42 -7.12 4.41 4.15
C THR A 42 -5.78 5.15 4.20
N ALA A 43 -4.90 4.78 5.15
CA ALA A 43 -3.60 5.43 5.30
C ALA A 43 -2.69 5.25 4.07
N LEU A 44 -2.72 4.06 3.46
CA LEU A 44 -1.92 3.76 2.28
C LEU A 44 -2.44 4.50 1.04
N ILE A 45 -3.75 4.58 0.86
CA ILE A 45 -4.36 5.28 -0.29
C ILE A 45 -4.11 6.78 -0.20
N GLU A 46 -4.20 7.38 0.98
CA GLU A 46 -3.83 8.78 1.17
C GLU A 46 -2.36 9.04 0.83
N LEU A 47 -1.46 8.16 1.26
CA LEU A 47 -0.04 8.26 0.92
C LEU A 47 0.19 8.11 -0.60
N ALA A 48 -0.42 7.12 -1.24
CA ALA A 48 -0.30 6.89 -2.68
C ALA A 48 -0.85 8.09 -3.47
N SER A 49 -2.04 8.60 -3.10
CA SER A 49 -2.64 9.80 -3.68
C SER A 49 -1.71 11.01 -3.57
N ASN A 50 -1.06 11.18 -2.40
CA ASN A 50 -0.12 12.26 -2.18
C ASN A 50 1.11 12.17 -3.10
N VAL A 51 1.70 10.97 -3.24
CA VAL A 51 2.87 10.74 -4.10
C VAL A 51 2.52 10.88 -5.57
N LEU A 52 1.40 10.31 -6.03
CA LEU A 52 0.97 10.41 -7.43
C LEU A 52 0.65 11.86 -7.83
N ARG A 53 0.07 12.65 -6.92
CA ARG A 53 -0.26 14.06 -7.17
C ARG A 53 0.95 14.98 -7.16
N HIS A 54 1.81 14.86 -6.14
CA HIS A 54 2.91 15.80 -5.93
C HIS A 54 4.23 15.35 -6.55
N GLY A 55 4.42 14.06 -6.78
CA GLY A 55 5.59 13.54 -7.49
C GLY A 55 5.56 13.85 -8.98
N ASN A 56 4.38 14.15 -9.54
CA ASN A 56 4.24 14.41 -10.98
C ASN A 56 4.70 15.84 -11.31
N SER A 57 5.96 16.00 -11.68
CA SER A 57 6.53 17.27 -12.15
C SER A 57 6.25 17.56 -13.63
N GLY A 58 5.27 16.88 -14.24
CA GLY A 58 4.86 17.05 -15.65
C GLY A 58 5.29 15.92 -16.59
N SER A 59 6.12 14.97 -16.13
CA SER A 59 6.56 13.79 -16.90
C SER A 59 5.92 12.47 -16.44
N GLY A 60 4.99 12.54 -15.48
CA GLY A 60 4.48 11.37 -14.78
C GLY A 60 5.35 10.93 -13.61
N VAL A 61 4.86 9.96 -12.85
CA VAL A 61 5.49 9.38 -11.65
C VAL A 61 5.69 7.90 -11.88
N THR A 62 6.86 7.40 -11.51
CA THR A 62 7.08 5.96 -11.30
C THR A 62 7.43 5.73 -9.84
N CYS A 63 6.68 4.86 -9.17
CA CYS A 63 6.97 4.48 -7.80
C CYS A 63 6.75 2.98 -7.57
N GLY A 64 7.58 2.40 -6.71
CA GLY A 64 7.47 1.01 -6.28
C GLY A 64 6.77 0.93 -4.94
N LEU A 65 5.71 0.14 -4.86
CA LEU A 65 5.02 -0.22 -3.62
C LEU A 65 5.39 -1.66 -3.25
N ARG A 66 5.83 -1.87 -1.99
CA ARG A 66 5.96 -3.19 -1.38
C ARG A 66 5.07 -3.28 -0.16
N LEU A 67 4.30 -4.36 -0.06
CA LEU A 67 3.46 -4.72 1.06
C LEU A 67 3.96 -6.03 1.67
N GLU A 68 4.11 -6.06 2.99
CA GLU A 68 4.48 -7.25 3.75
C GLU A 68 3.47 -7.40 4.90
N VAL A 69 2.85 -8.58 5.00
CA VAL A 69 1.90 -8.90 6.06
C VAL A 69 2.39 -10.10 6.85
N SER A 70 2.60 -9.92 8.15
CA SER A 70 2.91 -10.96 9.13
C SER A 70 1.71 -11.20 10.04
N ASP A 71 1.88 -12.07 11.03
CA ASP A 71 0.80 -12.40 11.98
C ASP A 71 0.52 -11.23 12.94
N ASP A 72 1.51 -10.35 13.14
CA ASP A 72 1.50 -9.25 14.11
C ASP A 72 1.64 -7.86 13.48
N ARG A 73 1.88 -7.75 12.17
CA ARG A 73 2.17 -6.47 11.51
C ARG A 73 1.78 -6.41 10.03
N ILE A 74 1.43 -5.21 9.60
CA ILE A 74 1.23 -4.82 8.21
C ILE A 74 2.23 -3.70 7.90
N ASP A 75 3.07 -3.88 6.88
CA ASP A 75 4.08 -2.93 6.44
C ASP A 75 3.89 -2.59 4.96
N ALA A 76 3.75 -1.31 4.62
CA ALA A 76 3.89 -0.81 3.26
C ALA A 76 5.12 0.08 3.14
N ARG A 77 5.85 -0.05 2.03
CA ARG A 77 6.91 0.86 1.62
C ARG A 77 6.64 1.37 0.22
N LEU A 78 6.53 2.68 0.08
CA LEU A 78 6.35 3.35 -1.21
C LEU A 78 7.63 4.13 -1.53
N ASN A 79 8.27 3.81 -2.65
CA ASN A 79 9.50 4.44 -3.08
C ASN A 79 9.29 5.13 -4.43
N ASP A 80 9.41 6.45 -4.46
CA ASP A 80 9.55 7.17 -5.73
C ASP A 80 11.01 7.12 -6.21
N THR A 81 11.24 7.44 -7.48
CA THR A 81 12.59 7.38 -8.08
C THR A 81 13.58 8.43 -7.54
N GLY A 82 13.20 9.24 -6.53
CA GLY A 82 13.97 10.40 -6.09
C GLY A 82 14.31 10.49 -4.59
N GLY A 83 13.77 9.62 -3.73
CA GLY A 83 13.82 9.84 -2.28
C GLY A 83 14.02 8.60 -1.38
N CYS A 84 13.94 8.84 -0.07
CA CYS A 84 13.79 7.77 0.92
C CYS A 84 12.37 7.19 0.84
N PRO A 85 12.18 5.88 1.06
CA PRO A 85 10.84 5.29 0.99
C PRO A 85 9.93 5.81 2.10
N TYR A 86 8.69 6.13 1.74
CA TYR A 86 7.61 6.37 2.67
C TYR A 86 7.13 5.05 3.26
N VAL A 87 6.82 5.02 4.56
CA VAL A 87 6.45 3.79 5.27
C VAL A 87 5.11 3.98 5.97
N VAL A 88 4.18 3.04 5.74
CA VAL A 88 2.97 2.86 6.57
C VAL A 88 3.16 1.55 7.33
N ARG A 89 3.06 1.61 8.66
CA ARG A 89 3.23 0.46 9.55
C ARG A 89 2.11 0.42 10.56
N GLN A 90 1.45 -0.73 10.68
CA GLN A 90 0.36 -0.97 11.61
C GLN A 90 0.50 -2.35 12.25
N ALA A 91 0.12 -2.49 13.52
CA ALA A 91 -0.02 -3.81 14.12
C ALA A 91 -1.18 -4.57 13.45
N ALA A 92 -1.01 -5.87 13.24
CA ALA A 92 -2.09 -6.74 12.77
C ALA A 92 -2.75 -7.41 13.98
N THR A 93 -3.99 -7.03 14.26
CA THR A 93 -4.82 -7.73 15.24
C THR A 93 -5.55 -8.89 14.55
N GLY A 94 -5.58 -10.03 15.24
CA GLY A 94 -6.29 -11.22 14.77
C GLY A 94 -7.79 -11.03 14.82
N ASN A 95 -8.51 -11.65 13.89
CA ASN A 95 -9.97 -11.71 13.87
C ASN A 95 -10.48 -12.72 14.92
N TRP A 96 -10.39 -12.37 16.21
CA TRP A 96 -10.96 -13.15 17.30
C TRP A 96 -12.40 -12.68 17.54
N ALA A 97 -13.34 -13.39 16.92
CA ALA A 97 -14.78 -13.31 17.20
C ALA A 97 -15.22 -14.55 17.99
#